data_AF-A0A952PQG7-F1
#
_entry.id   AF-A0A952PQG7-F1
#
_cell.length_a   1.000
_cell.length_b   1.000
_cell.length_c   1.000
_cell.angle_alpha   90.00
_cell.angle_beta   90.00
_cell.angle_gamma   90.00
#
_symmetry.space_group_name_H-M   'P 1'
#
loop_
_entity.id
_entity.type
_entity.pdbx_description
1 polymer ?
#
loop_
_entity_poly.entity_id
_entity_poly.type
_entity_poly.pdbx_seq_one_letter_code
_entity_poly.pdbx_strand_id
1 'polypeptide(L)'
;IAWLWAPPFLHGAQYCLISLSYYLKEKGLPNGWSSADISKALLTKPAIKWMAWAIIGGNFIYVVIPHIMADFGWSFMAIVSVVQGCVNFHHFLTDGAIWKLRDAKTRQLLIS
;
A
#
# COMPACT_ATOMS: atom_id res chain seq x y z
N ILE A 1 18.50 -4.07 -10.80
CA ILE A 1 17.18 -4.77 -10.78
C ILE A 1 16.59 -4.82 -9.36
N ALA A 2 17.30 -5.31 -8.34
CA ALA A 2 16.78 -5.33 -6.96
C ALA A 2 16.29 -3.95 -6.45
N TRP A 3 17.03 -2.87 -6.74
CA TRP A 3 16.66 -1.49 -6.40
C TRP A 3 15.38 -0.98 -7.08
N LEU A 4 14.92 -1.60 -8.16
CA LEU A 4 13.69 -1.23 -8.87
C LEU A 4 12.45 -1.76 -8.13
N TRP A 5 12.58 -2.96 -7.58
CA TRP A 5 11.48 -3.70 -6.96
C TRP A 5 11.47 -3.58 -5.43
N ALA A 6 12.62 -3.31 -4.82
CA ALA A 6 12.73 -3.17 -3.37
C ALA A 6 11.85 -2.02 -2.83
N PRO A 7 11.83 -0.80 -3.40
CA PRO A 7 10.95 0.25 -2.93
C PRO A 7 9.46 -0.14 -2.99
N PRO A 8 8.87 -0.56 -4.13
CA PRO A 8 7.44 -0.89 -4.16
C PRO A 8 7.10 -2.11 -3.29
N PHE A 9 8.00 -3.09 -3.18
CA PHE A 9 7.77 -4.27 -2.35
C PHE A 9 7.83 -3.96 -0.85
N LEU A 10 8.91 -3.34 -0.37
CA LEU A 10 9.09 -3.02 1.05
C LEU A 10 8.05 -2.00 1.50
N HIS A 11 7.78 -1.00 0.67
CA HIS A 11 6.81 0.05 0.95
C HIS A 11 5.37 -0.48 0.90
N GLY A 12 5.03 -1.31 -0.09
CA GLY A 12 3.74 -2.01 -0.13
C GLY A 12 3.51 -2.91 1.08
N ALA A 13 4.55 -3.64 1.53
CA ALA A 13 4.47 -4.46 2.73
C ALA A 13 4.23 -3.63 4.01
N GLN A 14 4.85 -2.45 4.13
CA GLN A 14 4.58 -1.52 5.24
C GLN A 14 3.11 -1.10 5.26
N TYR A 15 2.53 -0.74 4.12
CA TYR A 15 1.12 -0.35 4.03
C TYR A 15 0.16 -1.50 4.31
N CYS A 16 0.52 -2.72 3.90
CA CYS A 16 -0.19 -3.92 4.29
C CYS A 16 -0.27 -4.08 5.81
N LEU A 17 0.86 -3.88 6.51
CA LEU A 17 0.93 -3.95 7.96
C LEU A 17 0.17 -2.80 8.65
N ILE A 18 0.30 -1.57 8.15
CA ILE A 18 -0.36 -0.39 8.71
C ILE A 18 -1.88 -0.51 8.59
N SER A 19 -2.38 -0.84 7.39
CA SER A 19 -3.82 -0.96 7.13
C SER A 19 -4.46 -2.04 8.00
N LEU A 20 -3.76 -3.18 8.14
CA LEU A 20 -4.16 -4.22 9.06
C LEU A 20 -4.19 -3.73 10.52
N SER A 21 -3.14 -3.03 10.96
CA SER A 21 -3.06 -2.52 12.34
C SER A 21 -4.24 -1.61 12.66
N TYR A 22 -4.67 -0.78 11.70
CA TYR A 22 -5.89 0.03 11.84
C TYR A 22 -7.15 -0.83 11.87
N TYR A 23 -7.30 -1.79 10.96
CA TYR A 23 -8.43 -2.71 10.96
C TYR A 23 -8.59 -3.44 12.30
N LEU A 24 -7.48 -3.93 12.87
CA LEU A 24 -7.47 -4.59 14.17
C LEU A 24 -7.84 -3.63 15.31
N LYS A 25 -7.33 -2.40 15.27
CA LYS A 25 -7.69 -1.35 16.23
C LYS A 25 -9.17 -1.01 16.19
N GLU A 26 -9.76 -0.84 15.00
CA GLU A 26 -11.18 -0.52 14.82
C GLU A 26 -12.10 -1.65 15.25
N LYS A 27 -11.67 -2.91 15.07
CA LYS A 27 -12.38 -4.08 15.58
C LYS A 27 -12.31 -4.21 17.10
N GLY A 28 -11.52 -3.37 17.77
CA GLY A 28 -11.31 -3.38 19.21
C GLY A 28 -10.59 -4.65 19.62
N LEU A 29 -9.25 -4.64 19.57
CA LEU A 29 -8.44 -5.74 20.07
C LEU A 29 -8.85 -6.04 21.53
N PRO A 30 -9.48 -7.19 21.80
CA PRO A 30 -9.81 -7.60 23.16
C PRO A 30 -8.55 -7.64 24.02
N ASN A 31 -8.67 -7.18 25.27
CA ASN A 31 -7.57 -7.27 26.23
C ASN A 31 -7.08 -8.73 26.33
N GLY A 32 -5.77 -8.94 26.14
CA GLY A 32 -5.13 -10.25 26.28
C GLY A 32 -4.88 -11.02 24.99
N TRP A 33 -5.07 -10.42 23.81
CA TRP A 33 -4.62 -11.06 22.55
C TRP A 33 -3.11 -11.29 22.56
N SER A 34 -2.72 -12.55 22.35
CA SER A 34 -1.31 -12.92 22.15
C SER A 34 -0.88 -12.60 20.72
N SER A 35 0.43 -12.59 20.46
CA SER A 35 0.97 -12.46 19.09
C SER A 35 0.43 -13.54 18.14
N ALA A 36 0.06 -14.71 18.67
CA ALA A 36 -0.56 -15.78 17.89
C ALA A 36 -1.99 -15.45 17.46
N ASP A 37 -2.76 -14.72 18.28
CA ASP A 37 -4.13 -14.33 17.95
C ASP A 37 -4.16 -13.23 16.88
N ILE A 38 -3.21 -12.29 16.96
CA ILE A 38 -2.96 -11.31 15.89
C ILE A 38 -2.58 -12.03 14.58
N SER A 39 -1.73 -13.05 14.67
CA SER A 39 -1.31 -13.84 13.51
C SER A 39 -2.45 -14.65 12.90
N LYS A 40 -3.40 -15.13 13.71
CA LYS A 40 -4.63 -15.77 13.21
C LYS A 40 -5.56 -14.77 12.52
N ALA A 41 -5.64 -13.54 13.01
CA ALA A 41 -6.44 -12.49 12.40
C ALA A 41 -5.97 -12.15 10.96
N LEU A 42 -4.66 -12.27 10.69
CA LEU A 42 -4.07 -12.17 9.35
C LEU A 42 -4.58 -13.24 8.38
N LEU A 43 -4.91 -14.42 8.90
CA LEU A 43 -5.36 -15.57 8.10
C LEU A 43 -6.88 -15.62 7.96
N THR A 44 -7.60 -14.57 8.37
CA THR A 44 -9.04 -14.48 8.15
C THR A 44 -9.33 -14.29 6.65
N LYS A 45 -10.44 -14.86 6.17
CA LYS A 45 -10.85 -14.73 4.76
C LYS A 45 -10.88 -13.28 4.26
N PRO A 46 -11.40 -12.28 5.01
CA PRO A 46 -11.36 -10.89 4.58
C PRO A 46 -9.94 -10.32 4.47
N ALA A 47 -9.06 -10.61 5.43
CA ALA A 47 -7.68 -10.15 5.41
C ALA A 47 -6.89 -10.76 4.24
N ILE A 48 -7.04 -12.07 4.00
CA ILE A 48 -6.43 -12.76 2.85
C ILE A 48 -6.96 -12.19 1.53
N LYS A 49 -8.29 -12.00 1.40
CA LYS A 49 -8.88 -11.41 0.19
C LYS A 49 -8.34 -10.00 -0.07
N TRP A 50 -8.22 -9.18 0.97
CA TRP A 50 -7.66 -7.84 0.86
C TRP A 50 -6.18 -7.87 0.43
N MET A 51 -5.37 -8.70 1.10
CA MET A 51 -3.96 -8.88 0.74
C MET A 51 -3.79 -9.36 -0.70
N ALA A 52 -4.62 -10.31 -1.14
CA ALA A 52 -4.60 -10.80 -2.52
C ALA A 52 -4.89 -9.67 -3.52
N TRP A 53 -5.89 -8.82 -3.25
CA TRP A 53 -6.16 -7.66 -4.10
C TRP A 53 -5.02 -6.65 -4.12
N ALA A 54 -4.38 -6.39 -2.97
CA ALA A 54 -3.22 -5.51 -2.91
C ALA A 54 -2.04 -6.06 -3.73
N ILE A 55 -1.77 -7.36 -3.63
CA ILE A 55 -0.72 -8.04 -4.41
C ILE A 55 -1.04 -8.02 -5.90
N ILE A 56 -2.28 -8.33 -6.29
CA ILE A 56 -2.70 -8.31 -7.71
C ILE A 56 -2.59 -6.91 -8.28
N GLY A 57 -3.11 -5.90 -7.57
CA GLY A 57 -3.02 -4.50 -7.99
C GLY A 57 -1.58 -4.01 -8.12
N GLY A 58 -0.73 -4.33 -7.13
CA GLY A 58 0.70 -4.01 -7.18
C GLY A 58 1.41 -4.67 -8.36
N ASN A 59 1.19 -5.96 -8.60
CA ASN A 59 1.77 -6.67 -9.75
C ASN A 59 1.27 -6.09 -11.07
N PHE A 60 -0.02 -5.76 -11.17
CA PHE A 60 -0.56 -5.14 -12.37
C PHE A 60 0.14 -3.82 -12.69
N ILE A 61 0.26 -2.94 -11.69
CA ILE A 61 0.86 -1.62 -11.87
C ILE A 61 2.35 -1.71 -12.18
N TYR A 62 3.12 -2.45 -11.37
CA TYR A 62 4.57 -2.43 -11.44
C TYR A 62 5.17 -3.44 -12.43
N VAL A 63 4.46 -4.53 -12.75
CA VAL A 63 4.95 -5.58 -13.64
C VAL A 63 4.20 -5.57 -14.96
N VAL A 64 2.87 -5.70 -14.94
CA VAL A 64 2.09 -5.91 -16.16
C VAL A 64 2.12 -4.69 -17.08
N ILE A 65 1.86 -3.49 -16.55
CA ILE A 65 1.85 -2.26 -17.36
C ILE A 65 3.20 -2.04 -18.08
N PRO A 66 4.37 -2.09 -17.41
CA PRO A 66 5.65 -1.92 -18.10
C PRO A 66 5.94 -2.94 -19.19
N HIS A 67 5.56 -4.22 -19.00
CA HIS A 67 5.76 -5.25 -20.01
C HIS A 67 4.85 -5.02 -21.23
N ILE A 68 3.56 -4.75 -21.01
CA ILE A 68 2.63 -4.44 -22.11
C ILE A 68 3.14 -3.24 -22.91
N MET A 69 3.58 -2.18 -22.25
CA MET A 69 4.10 -0.99 -22.96
C MET A 69 5.41 -1.29 -23.70
N ALA A 70 6.26 -2.17 -23.15
CA ALA A 70 7.45 -2.62 -23.86
C ALA A 70 7.11 -3.42 -25.13
N ASP A 71 6.05 -4.24 -25.09
CA ASP A 71 5.54 -4.95 -26.28
C ASP A 71 5.05 -3.99 -27.37
N PHE A 72 4.59 -2.80 -27.00
CA PHE A 72 4.26 -1.72 -27.94
C PHE A 72 5.48 -0.91 -28.43
N GLY A 73 6.71 -1.33 -28.11
CA GLY A 73 7.95 -0.71 -28.56
C GLY A 73 8.49 0.42 -27.67
N TRP A 74 7.89 0.63 -26.48
CA TRP A 74 8.38 1.64 -25.53
C TRP A 74 9.57 1.11 -24.73
N SER A 75 10.46 2.00 -24.29
CA SER A 75 11.56 1.62 -23.39
C SER A 75 11.02 1.15 -22.05
N PHE A 76 11.22 -0.13 -21.73
CA PHE A 76 10.81 -0.73 -20.44
C PHE A 76 11.29 0.10 -19.25
N MET A 77 12.56 0.53 -19.26
CA MET A 77 13.14 1.34 -18.19
C MET A 77 12.49 2.71 -18.06
N ALA A 78 12.10 3.34 -19.18
CA ALA A 78 11.38 4.60 -19.14
C ALA A 78 9.98 4.42 -18.52
N ILE A 79 9.25 3.39 -18.93
CA ILE A 79 7.90 3.13 -18.42
C ILE A 79 7.92 2.78 -16.93
N VAL A 80 8.83 1.91 -16.48
CA VAL A 80 8.94 1.62 -15.04
C VAL A 80 9.28 2.88 -14.24
N SER A 81 10.16 3.74 -14.76
CA SER A 81 10.51 5.00 -14.09
C SER A 81 9.31 5.95 -14.00
N VAL A 82 8.49 6.04 -15.05
CA VAL A 82 7.25 6.83 -15.04
C VAL A 82 6.25 6.26 -14.05
N VAL A 83 6.00 4.96 -14.08
CA VAL A 83 5.09 4.28 -13.13
C VAL A 83 5.55 4.51 -11.69
N GLN A 84 6.82 4.29 -11.40
CA GLN A 84 7.40 4.50 -10.07
C GLN A 84 7.31 5.97 -9.65
N GLY A 85 7.58 6.91 -10.57
CA GLY A 85 7.40 8.34 -10.32
C GLY A 85 5.96 8.67 -9.95
N CYS A 86 4.99 8.26 -10.77
CA CYS A 86 3.57 8.48 -10.53
C CYS A 86 3.12 7.93 -9.18
N VAL A 87 3.48 6.69 -8.85
CA VAL A 87 3.08 6.09 -7.56
C VAL A 87 3.79 6.77 -6.39
N ASN A 88 5.07 7.10 -6.50
CA ASN A 88 5.79 7.80 -5.43
C ASN A 88 5.24 9.20 -5.18
N PHE A 89 4.90 9.95 -6.22
CA PHE A 89 4.26 11.27 -6.08
C PHE A 89 2.86 11.15 -5.47
N HIS A 90 2.04 10.23 -5.99
CA HIS A 90 0.71 9.97 -5.44
C HIS A 90 0.79 9.60 -3.96
N HIS A 91 1.73 8.71 -3.63
CA HIS A 91 1.97 8.27 -2.26
C HIS A 91 2.40 9.42 -1.36
N PHE A 92 3.40 10.22 -1.75
CA PHE A 92 3.86 11.38 -0.97
C PHE A 92 2.73 12.36 -0.66
N LEU A 93 1.88 12.66 -1.65
CA LEU A 93 0.74 13.57 -1.48
C LEU A 93 -0.33 12.96 -0.57
N THR A 94 -0.68 11.69 -0.79
CA THR A 94 -1.72 10.98 -0.04
C THR A 94 -1.33 10.83 1.42
N ASP A 95 -0.08 10.47 1.70
CA ASP A 95 0.46 10.42 3.05
C ASP A 95 0.41 11.78 3.72
N GLY A 96 0.92 12.81 3.02
CA GLY A 96 0.88 14.18 3.51
C GLY A 96 -0.54 14.60 3.90
N ALA A 97 -1.55 14.22 3.11
CA ALA A 97 -2.94 14.48 3.42
C ALA A 97 -3.46 13.63 4.60
N ILE A 98 -3.27 12.30 4.59
CA ILE A 98 -3.75 11.39 5.64
C ILE A 98 -3.18 11.78 7.01
N TRP A 99 -1.88 12.02 7.09
CA TRP A 99 -1.22 12.37 8.36
C TRP A 99 -1.65 13.74 8.88
N LYS A 100 -1.87 14.72 7.98
CA LYS A 100 -2.41 16.04 8.36
C LYS A 100 -3.87 15.96 8.82
N LEU A 101 -4.69 15.15 8.15
CA LEU A 101 -6.09 14.91 8.51
C LEU A 101 -6.24 14.15 9.84
N ARG A 102 -5.17 13.56 10.37
CA ARG A 102 -5.18 12.89 11.68
C ARG A 102 -5.12 13.89 12.84
N ASP A 103 -4.48 15.05 12.66
CA ASP A 103 -4.51 16.12 13.64
C ASP A 103 -5.87 16.82 13.63
N ALA A 104 -6.57 16.86 14.76
CA ALA A 104 -7.94 17.36 14.82
C ALA A 104 -8.05 18.85 14.42
N LYS A 105 -7.04 19.64 14.78
CA LYS A 105 -6.96 21.07 14.45
C LYS A 105 -6.74 21.29 12.94
N THR A 106 -5.77 20.58 12.37
CA THR A 106 -5.47 20.62 10.93
C THR A 106 -6.62 20.07 10.10
N ARG A 107 -7.25 18.98 10.55
CA ARG A 107 -8.43 18.40 9.89
C ARG A 107 -9.56 19.42 9.77
N GLN A 108 -9.92 20.11 10.86
CA GLN A 108 -11.00 21.10 10.84
C GLN A 108 -10.76 22.20 9.79
N LEU A 109 -9.50 22.62 9.60
CA LEU A 109 -9.13 23.62 8.60
C LEU A 109 -9.14 23.09 7.15
N LEU A 110 -8.97 21.78 6.95
CA LEU A 110 -8.89 21.16 5.62
C LEU A 110 -10.21 20.61 5.09
N ILE A 111 -11.19 20.37 5.97
CA ILE A 111 -12.53 19.84 5.61
C ILE A 111 -13.66 20.87 5.77
N SER A 112 -13.34 22.11 6.15
CA SER A 112 -14.27 23.25 6.13
C SER A 112 -14.26 23.93 4.76
#